data_AF-A0A8T2QEL1-F1
#
_entry.id   AF-A0A8T2QEL1-F1
#
_cell.length_a   1.000
_cell.length_b   1.000
_cell.length_c   1.000
_cell.angle_alpha   90.00
_cell.angle_beta   90.00
_cell.angle_gamma   90.00
#
_symmetry.space_group_name_H-M   'P 1'
#
loop_
_entity.id
_entity.type
_entity.pdbx_description
1 polymer ?
#
loop_
_entity_poly.entity_id
_entity_poly.type
_entity_poly.pdbx_seq_one_letter_code
_entity_poly.pdbx_strand_id
1 'polypeptide(L)'
;MFVTFTGLFCLQELHCQGCTSLTALSCLSTSLQALDLGDCCSMERLNLNVSLSNLQKLSLRGCTKLKTRPDAEDSGRCAIQ
;
A
#
# COMPACT_ATOMS: atom_id res chain seq x y z
N MET A 1 2.20 12.68 5.72
CA MET A 1 1.56 13.15 4.46
C MET A 1 0.89 11.96 3.81
N PHE A 2 -0.37 12.12 3.41
CA PHE A 2 -1.13 11.10 2.69
C PHE A 2 -1.05 11.39 1.19
N VAL A 3 -0.81 10.34 0.39
CA VAL A 3 -0.77 10.45 -1.08
C VAL A 3 -1.76 9.46 -1.67
N THR A 4 -2.63 9.96 -2.55
CA THR A 4 -3.57 9.16 -3.32
C THR A 4 -3.24 9.29 -4.79
N PHE A 5 -3.07 8.15 -5.45
CA PHE A 5 -2.91 8.08 -6.88
C PHE A 5 -4.20 7.57 -7.52
N THR A 6 -5.01 8.49 -8.05
CA THR A 6 -6.21 8.18 -8.84
C THR A 6 -5.93 8.35 -10.33
N GLY A 7 -6.51 7.51 -11.18
CA GLY A 7 -6.36 7.61 -12.63
C GLY A 7 -5.06 7.03 -13.23
N LEU A 8 -4.20 6.42 -12.41
CA LEU A 8 -2.95 5.81 -12.83
C LEU A 8 -3.12 4.36 -13.34
N PHE A 9 -4.03 4.16 -14.29
CA PHE A 9 -4.41 2.83 -14.80
C PHE A 9 -3.25 2.09 -15.51
N CYS A 10 -2.28 2.84 -16.05
CA CYS A 10 -1.13 2.29 -16.79
C CYS A 10 0.19 2.40 -16.02
N LEU A 11 0.16 2.76 -14.74
CA LEU A 11 1.38 2.88 -13.93
C LEU A 11 1.98 1.49 -13.70
N GLN A 12 3.19 1.28 -14.19
CA GLN A 12 3.92 0.01 -14.06
C GLN A 12 4.90 0.04 -12.89
N GLU A 13 5.51 1.19 -12.62
CA GLU A 13 6.50 1.33 -11.56
C GLU A 13 6.21 2.54 -10.68
N LEU A 14 6.31 2.36 -9.37
CA LEU A 14 6.20 3.44 -8.38
C LEU A 14 7.35 3.35 -7.40
N HIS A 15 8.20 4.38 -7.37
CA HIS A 15 9.36 4.48 -6.50
C HIS A 15 9.18 5.67 -5.55
N CYS A 16 9.07 5.39 -4.25
CA CYS A 16 9.00 6.39 -3.17
C CYS A 16 10.02 6.11 -2.07
N GLN A 17 11.18 5.54 -2.42
CA GLN A 17 12.22 5.24 -1.45
C GLN A 17 12.64 6.50 -0.67
N GLY A 18 12.86 6.36 0.65
CA GLY A 18 13.33 7.43 1.52
C GLY A 18 12.27 8.48 1.87
N CYS A 19 11.00 8.25 1.51
CA CYS A 19 9.91 9.17 1.84
C CYS A 19 9.52 9.05 3.32
N THR A 20 10.32 9.62 4.21
CA THR A 20 10.14 9.57 5.67
C THR A 20 8.93 10.34 6.17
N SER A 21 8.35 11.24 5.36
CA SER A 21 7.10 11.95 5.66
C SER A 21 5.85 11.25 5.13
N LEU A 22 6.00 10.18 4.33
CA LEU A 22 4.88 9.46 3.76
C LEU A 22 4.26 8.56 4.83
N THR A 23 3.01 8.87 5.18
CA THR A 23 2.30 8.19 6.29
C THR A 23 1.26 7.20 5.76
N ALA A 24 0.74 7.43 4.56
CA ALA A 24 -0.16 6.50 3.92
C ALA A 24 -0.11 6.65 2.39
N LEU A 25 -0.23 5.51 1.70
CA LEU A 25 -0.24 5.44 0.24
C LEU A 25 -1.46 4.66 -0.23
N SER A 26 -2.22 5.25 -1.14
CA SER A 26 -3.34 4.59 -1.81
C SER A 26 -3.09 4.60 -3.32
N CYS A 27 -3.01 3.42 -3.92
CA CYS A 27 -2.79 3.25 -5.36
C CYS A 27 -3.86 2.35 -5.98
N LEU A 28 -4.44 2.82 -7.08
CA LEU A 28 -5.54 2.18 -7.81
C LEU A 28 -5.08 1.69 -9.20
N SER A 29 -3.85 1.16 -9.30
CA SER A 29 -3.31 0.68 -10.58
C SER A 29 -3.39 -0.83 -10.74
N THR A 30 -3.96 -1.31 -11.85
CA THR A 30 -4.01 -2.73 -12.28
C THR A 30 -2.74 -3.22 -12.95
N SER A 31 -1.91 -2.29 -13.40
CA SER A 31 -0.76 -2.56 -14.27
C SER A 31 0.57 -2.49 -13.51
N LEU A 32 0.52 -2.29 -12.20
CA LEU A 32 1.70 -2.10 -11.37
C LEU A 32 2.52 -3.39 -11.28
N GLN A 33 3.77 -3.30 -11.72
CA GLN A 33 4.75 -4.38 -11.73
C GLN A 33 5.81 -4.19 -10.64
N ALA A 34 6.17 -2.94 -10.33
CA ALA A 34 7.14 -2.62 -9.29
C ALA A 34 6.65 -1.52 -8.34
N LEU A 35 6.78 -1.77 -7.04
CA LEU A 35 6.54 -0.80 -5.98
C LEU A 35 7.72 -0.79 -5.01
N ASP A 36 8.42 0.33 -4.91
CA ASP A 36 9.51 0.52 -3.94
C ASP A 36 9.16 1.63 -2.95
N LEU A 37 8.96 1.25 -1.70
CA LEU A 37 8.71 2.14 -0.57
C LEU A 37 9.83 2.03 0.46
N GLY A 38 11.03 1.60 0.05
CA GLY A 38 12.18 1.43 0.92
C GLY A 38 12.43 2.66 1.80
N ASP A 39 12.81 2.46 3.05
CA ASP A 39 13.13 3.49 4.03
C ASP A 39 12.01 4.52 4.29
N CYS A 40 10.75 4.18 3.99
CA CYS A 40 9.58 4.96 4.40
C CYS A 40 9.21 4.72 5.87
N CYS A 41 10.07 5.14 6.79
CA CYS A 41 9.95 4.84 8.23
C CYS A 41 8.65 5.34 8.89
N SER A 42 8.00 6.36 8.34
CA SER A 42 6.72 6.87 8.88
C SER A 42 5.48 6.29 8.23
N MET A 43 5.63 5.37 7.28
CA MET A 43 4.50 4.79 6.58
C MET A 43 3.69 3.88 7.50
N GLU A 44 2.40 4.16 7.62
CA GLU A 44 1.49 3.44 8.50
C GLU A 44 0.50 2.56 7.73
N ARG A 45 0.06 3.02 6.55
CA ARG A 45 -0.98 2.35 5.76
C ARG A 45 -0.57 2.25 4.29
N LEU A 46 -0.82 1.09 3.71
CA LEU A 46 -0.64 0.82 2.29
C LEU A 46 -1.93 0.19 1.76
N ASN A 47 -2.69 0.94 0.98
CA ASN A 47 -3.92 0.48 0.35
C ASN A 47 -3.68 0.27 -1.14
N LEU A 48 -3.60 -0.99 -1.56
CA LEU A 48 -3.46 -1.39 -2.96
C LEU A 48 -4.78 -1.99 -3.37
N ASN A 49 -5.63 -1.19 -4.00
CA ASN A 49 -7.04 -1.53 -4.19
C ASN A 49 -7.29 -2.41 -5.43
N VAL A 50 -6.24 -3.04 -5.94
CA VAL A 50 -6.25 -3.71 -7.23
C VAL A 50 -5.45 -4.99 -7.15
N SER A 51 -5.99 -6.03 -7.77
CA SER A 51 -5.33 -7.32 -7.96
C SER A 51 -3.88 -7.09 -8.35
N LEU A 52 -2.96 -7.38 -7.41
CA LEU A 52 -1.51 -7.31 -7.61
C LEU A 52 -1.02 -8.45 -8.51
N SER A 53 -1.88 -8.94 -9.41
CA SER A 53 -1.61 -10.07 -10.31
C SER A 53 -0.41 -9.82 -11.21
N ASN A 54 -0.12 -8.55 -11.52
CA ASN A 54 1.04 -8.14 -12.31
C ASN A 54 2.24 -7.69 -11.45
N LEU A 55 2.11 -7.60 -10.12
CA LEU A 55 3.17 -7.09 -9.26
C LEU A 55 4.29 -8.13 -9.13
N GLN A 56 5.45 -7.83 -9.71
CA GLN A 56 6.62 -8.68 -9.67
C GLN A 56 7.59 -8.28 -8.55
N LYS A 57 7.62 -7.00 -8.19
CA LYS A 57 8.56 -6.45 -7.21
C LYS A 57 7.84 -5.55 -6.19
N LEU A 58 7.98 -5.89 -4.92
CA LEU A 58 7.51 -5.08 -3.80
C LEU A 58 8.64 -4.92 -2.79
N SER A 59 9.06 -3.68 -2.53
CA SER A 59 10.03 -3.34 -1.50
C SER A 59 9.38 -2.47 -0.44
N LEU A 60 9.33 -2.98 0.79
CA LEU A 60 8.86 -2.29 1.99
C LEU A 60 9.96 -2.23 3.06
N ARG A 61 11.22 -2.36 2.63
CA ARG A 61 12.38 -2.41 3.52
C ARG A 61 12.42 -1.14 4.36
N GLY A 62 12.62 -1.22 5.67
CA GLY A 62 12.68 -0.01 6.52
C GLY A 62 11.33 0.67 6.78
N CYS A 63 10.19 0.15 6.28
CA CYS A 63 8.85 0.61 6.65
C CYS A 63 8.45 0.10 8.03
N THR A 64 9.06 0.62 9.10
CA THR A 64 8.92 0.09 10.47
C THR A 64 7.55 0.32 11.10
N LYS A 65 6.79 1.32 10.65
CA LYS A 65 5.45 1.65 11.16
C LYS A 65 4.30 1.06 10.35
N LEU A 66 4.61 0.32 9.28
CA LEU A 66 3.60 -0.13 8.32
C LEU A 66 2.74 -1.22 8.95
N LYS A 67 1.46 -0.92 9.12
CA LYS A 67 0.46 -1.91 9.55
C LYS A 67 -0.14 -2.55 8.31
N THR A 68 0.43 -3.67 7.88
CA THR A 68 -0.21 -4.55 6.90
C THR A 68 -1.36 -5.27 7.60
N ARG A 69 -2.56 -4.70 7.59
CA ARG A 69 -3.75 -5.49 7.87
C ARG A 69 -4.04 -6.31 6.61
N PRO A 70 -4.01 -7.65 6.65
CA PRO A 70 -4.91 -8.39 5.78
C PRO A 70 -6.32 -7.98 6.20
N ASP A 71 -7.17 -7.67 5.23
CA ASP A 71 -8.61 -7.59 5.43
C ASP A 71 -9.11 -8.95 5.95
N ALA A 72 -9.10 -9.14 7.27
CA ALA A 72 -9.83 -10.19 7.96
C ALA A 72 -10.19 -9.67 9.37
N GLU A 73 -11.50 -9.59 9.62
CA GLU A 73 -12.14 -9.63 10.93
C GLU A 73 -11.78 -8.50 11.90
N ASP A 74 -12.49 -7.38 11.78
CA ASP A 74 -13.10 -6.82 12.99
C ASP A 74 -14.44 -6.14 12.60
N SER A 75 -15.34 -6.95 12.05
CA SER A 75 -16.76 -6.62 12.09
C SER A 75 -17.27 -7.11 13.44
N GLY A 76 -17.22 -6.23 14.43
CA GLY A 76 -18.03 -6.37 15.64
C GLY A 76 -19.49 -6.49 15.24
N ARG A 77 -19.98 -7.73 15.11
CA ARG A 77 -21.39 -8.10 15.22
C ARG A 77 -21.46 -9.48 15.87
N CYS A 78 -21.55 -9.49 17.20
CA CYS A 78 -22.22 -10.57 17.90
C CYS A 78 -23.71 -10.49 17.50
N ALA A 79 -24.07 -11.15 16.41
CA ALA A 79 -25.44 -11.46 16.08
C ALA A 79 -25.75 -12.83 16.68
N ILE A 80 -26.63 -12.79 17.69
CA ILE A 80 -27.44 -13.88 18.24
C ILE A 80 -27.50 -15.18 17.43
N GLN A 81 -27.03 -16.27 18.03
CA GLN A 81 -27.68 -17.59 17.97
C GLN A 81 -27.32 -18.36 19.24
#